data_AF-A0A7V9PZJ1-F1
#
_entry.id   AF-A0A7V9PZJ1-F1
#
_cell.length_a   1.000
_cell.length_b   1.000
_cell.length_c   1.000
_cell.angle_alpha   90.00
_cell.angle_beta   90.00
_cell.angle_gamma   90.00
#
_symmetry.space_group_name_H-M   'P 1'
#
loop_
_entity.id
_entity.type
_entity.pdbx_description
1 polymer ?
#
loop_
_entity_poly.entity_id
_entity_poly.type
_entity_poly.pdbx_seq_one_letter_code
_entity_poly.pdbx_strand_id
1 'polypeptide(L)'
;MTSIEASSRLQGLGLGDEAVDALVRHFEDAERRGKRGHGFSRVAWLQTLDFDPAARPERILAEEGFERWDGNGALGYLVLEEIVRATLENPPTHARVVVVQRCFPSGVLGYWVRRLAEGGLVAALTATSPRRLPHPDGGPPLTGTNPLAVAIPSSDGRSVVADVSMGAVTHGQVLAGEAAPEELVPFGGEQAHKAFALAVGLELFVGALAGPEHGAVLVAAHPEHDPVPGFRQLAEDRRLPGDA
;
A
#
# COMPACT_ATOMS: atom_id res chain seq x y z
N MET A 1 -3.36 19.87 9.65
CA MET A 1 -3.95 18.98 10.67
C MET A 1 -2.82 18.40 11.48
N THR A 2 -2.92 18.44 12.81
CA THR A 2 -1.93 17.80 13.70
C THR A 2 -2.34 16.36 14.01
N SER A 3 -1.43 15.53 14.53
CA SER A 3 -1.75 14.15 14.95
C SER A 3 -2.83 14.11 16.02
N ILE A 4 -2.80 15.04 16.99
CA ILE A 4 -3.83 15.16 18.04
C ILE A 4 -5.20 15.46 17.43
N GLU A 5 -5.26 16.38 16.47
CA GLU A 5 -6.51 16.71 15.77
C GLU A 5 -7.02 15.51 14.94
N ALA A 6 -6.11 14.79 14.27
CA ALA A 6 -6.44 13.59 13.52
C ALA A 6 -6.99 12.48 14.43
N SER A 7 -6.33 12.19 15.55
CA SER A 7 -6.80 11.20 16.53
C SER A 7 -8.21 11.51 17.02
N SER A 8 -8.46 12.76 17.44
CA SER A 8 -9.78 13.16 17.93
C SER A 8 -10.88 13.00 16.86
N ARG A 9 -10.60 13.35 15.60
CA ARG A 9 -11.56 13.18 14.51
C ARG A 9 -11.82 11.71 14.17
N LEU A 10 -10.78 10.86 14.19
CA LEU A 10 -10.90 9.43 13.93
C LEU A 10 -11.66 8.72 15.07
N GLN A 11 -11.43 9.09 16.33
CA GLN A 11 -12.23 8.62 17.48
C GLN A 11 -13.70 9.04 17.32
N GLY A 12 -13.96 10.24 16.78
CA GLY A 12 -15.31 10.70 16.44
C GLY A 12 -16.03 9.86 15.38
N LEU A 13 -15.31 9.01 14.62
CA LEU A 13 -15.87 8.02 13.70
C LEU A 13 -16.20 6.68 14.39
N GLY A 14 -16.01 6.57 15.71
CA GLY A 14 -16.26 5.35 16.48
C GLY A 14 -15.11 4.32 16.43
N LEU A 15 -13.97 4.68 15.85
CA LEU A 15 -12.77 3.83 15.83
C LEU A 15 -12.17 3.73 17.25
N GLY A 16 -11.77 2.53 17.65
CA GLY A 16 -11.05 2.29 18.90
C GLY A 16 -9.60 2.77 18.85
N ASP A 17 -8.97 2.92 20.02
CA ASP A 17 -7.65 3.55 20.15
C ASP A 17 -6.56 2.88 19.31
N GLU A 18 -6.49 1.54 19.28
CA GLU A 18 -5.51 0.82 18.45
C GLU A 18 -5.65 1.12 16.95
N ALA A 19 -6.90 1.22 16.47
CA ALA A 19 -7.17 1.54 15.07
C ALA A 19 -6.82 3.00 14.75
N VAL A 20 -7.10 3.91 15.67
CA VAL A 20 -6.73 5.32 15.57
C VAL A 20 -5.21 5.47 15.51
N ASP A 21 -4.48 4.80 16.39
CA ASP A 21 -3.01 4.84 16.43
C ASP A 21 -2.38 4.26 15.17
N ALA A 22 -2.93 3.16 14.64
CA ALA A 22 -2.48 2.58 13.36
C ALA A 22 -2.66 3.57 12.19
N LEU A 23 -3.83 4.21 12.09
CA LEU A 23 -4.12 5.19 11.04
C LEU A 23 -3.24 6.44 11.17
N VAL A 24 -3.08 6.98 12.38
CA VAL A 24 -2.26 8.17 12.62
C VAL A 24 -0.80 7.90 12.26
N ARG A 25 -0.23 6.76 12.67
CA ARG A 25 1.15 6.38 12.29
C ARG A 25 1.33 6.28 10.77
N HIS A 26 0.35 5.69 10.08
CA HIS A 26 0.35 5.61 8.61
C HIS A 26 0.32 7.00 7.97
N PHE A 27 -0.59 7.87 8.41
CA PHE A 27 -0.74 9.21 7.86
C PHE A 27 0.48 10.09 8.14
N GLU A 28 1.06 10.02 9.33
CA GLU A 28 2.29 10.73 9.66
C GLU A 28 3.47 10.28 8.79
N ASP A 29 3.61 8.97 8.53
CA ASP A 29 4.65 8.48 7.61
C ASP A 29 4.44 9.02 6.19
N ALA A 30 3.19 9.04 5.72
CA ALA A 30 2.86 9.62 4.42
C ALA A 30 3.19 11.12 4.37
N GLU A 31 2.89 11.89 5.42
CA GLU A 31 3.27 13.32 5.53
C GLU A 31 4.79 13.51 5.49
N ARG A 32 5.55 12.78 6.32
CA ARG A 32 7.01 12.86 6.38
C ARG A 32 7.66 12.56 5.04
N ARG A 33 7.05 11.66 4.26
CA ARG A 33 7.53 11.26 2.93
C ARG A 33 6.98 12.10 1.78
N GLY A 34 6.29 13.20 2.09
CA GLY A 34 5.73 14.13 1.10
C GLY A 34 4.51 13.59 0.33
N LYS A 35 3.97 12.43 0.72
CA LYS A 35 2.78 11.82 0.11
C LYS A 35 1.50 12.37 0.76
N ARG A 36 1.36 13.70 0.82
CA ARG A 36 0.29 14.40 1.58
C ARG A 36 -1.13 14.02 1.18
N GLY A 37 -1.35 13.69 -0.10
CA GLY A 37 -2.63 13.13 -0.59
C GLY A 37 -2.99 11.74 -0.04
N HIS A 38 -2.11 11.12 0.74
CA HIS A 38 -2.34 9.89 1.50
C HIS A 38 -2.04 10.06 3.01
N GLY A 39 -1.74 11.29 3.45
CA GLY A 39 -1.52 11.65 4.85
C GLY A 39 -2.81 12.12 5.52
N PHE A 40 -2.74 13.18 6.33
CA PHE A 40 -3.88 13.63 7.13
C PHE A 40 -5.06 14.14 6.32
N SER A 41 -4.86 14.46 5.03
CA SER A 41 -5.96 14.73 4.09
C SER A 41 -6.99 13.58 4.04
N ARG A 42 -6.57 12.35 4.34
CA ARG A 42 -7.44 11.18 4.36
C ARG A 42 -8.40 11.13 5.53
N VAL A 43 -8.13 11.82 6.63
CA VAL A 43 -9.07 11.90 7.76
C VAL A 43 -10.39 12.51 7.31
N ALA A 44 -10.36 13.66 6.62
CA ALA A 44 -11.56 14.31 6.11
C ALA A 44 -12.29 13.43 5.09
N TRP A 45 -11.56 12.72 4.22
CA TRP A 45 -12.16 11.80 3.26
C TRP A 45 -12.81 10.59 3.96
N LEU A 46 -12.20 10.01 4.99
CA LEU A 46 -12.80 8.92 5.77
C LEU A 46 -14.12 9.34 6.44
N GLN A 47 -14.25 10.61 6.86
CA GLN A 47 -15.50 11.15 7.41
C GLN A 47 -16.65 11.20 6.37
N THR A 48 -16.35 11.04 5.08
CA THR A 48 -17.36 10.99 4.00
C THR A 48 -17.81 9.58 3.65
N LEU A 49 -17.14 8.55 4.21
CA LEU A 49 -17.44 7.15 3.92
C LEU A 49 -18.43 6.59 4.93
N ASP A 50 -19.27 5.68 4.44
CA ASP A 50 -20.06 4.80 5.29
C ASP A 50 -19.26 3.50 5.51
N PHE A 51 -18.88 3.22 6.77
CA PHE A 51 -18.15 2.02 7.15
C PHE A 51 -18.45 1.63 8.60
N ASP A 52 -18.30 0.35 8.92
CA ASP A 52 -18.41 -0.14 10.30
C ASP A 52 -17.06 0.03 11.03
N PRO A 53 -16.94 0.92 12.03
CA PRO A 53 -15.69 1.11 12.76
C PRO A 53 -15.32 -0.08 13.66
N ALA A 54 -16.27 -0.96 13.95
CA ALA A 54 -16.05 -2.18 14.73
C ALA A 54 -15.64 -3.38 13.86
N ALA A 55 -15.74 -3.28 12.52
CA ALA A 55 -15.34 -4.35 11.63
C ALA A 55 -13.86 -4.73 11.80
N ARG A 56 -13.57 -6.02 11.70
CA ARG A 56 -12.21 -6.57 11.85
C ARG A 56 -11.95 -7.60 10.74
N PRO A 57 -10.73 -7.61 10.18
CA PRO A 57 -10.35 -8.62 9.21
C PRO A 57 -10.33 -10.02 9.85
N GLU A 58 -10.49 -11.04 9.01
CA GLU A 58 -10.44 -12.44 9.41
C GLU A 58 -9.40 -13.19 8.58
N ARG A 59 -8.55 -13.99 9.24
CA ARG A 59 -7.67 -14.95 8.55
C ARG A 59 -8.44 -16.25 8.32
N ILE A 60 -8.91 -16.46 7.10
CA ILE A 60 -9.72 -17.61 6.69
C ILE A 60 -8.87 -18.87 6.55
N LEU A 61 -7.63 -18.74 6.06
CA LEU A 61 -6.72 -19.87 5.86
C LEU A 61 -5.31 -19.49 6.30
N ALA A 62 -4.65 -20.43 6.98
CA ALA A 62 -3.25 -20.30 7.36
C ALA A 62 -2.56 -21.66 7.18
N GLU A 63 -1.68 -21.74 6.19
CA GLU A 63 -0.87 -22.90 5.85
C GLU A 63 0.60 -22.49 5.75
N GLU A 64 1.50 -23.46 5.66
CA GLU A 64 2.90 -23.16 5.40
C GLU A 64 3.05 -22.46 4.04
N GLY A 65 3.63 -21.26 4.06
CA GLY A 65 3.85 -20.46 2.86
C GLY A 65 2.63 -19.79 2.25
N PHE A 66 1.43 -19.95 2.81
CA PHE A 66 0.23 -19.32 2.28
C PHE A 66 -0.76 -18.90 3.37
N GLU A 67 -1.33 -17.70 3.24
CA GLU A 67 -2.47 -17.25 4.04
C GLU A 67 -3.53 -16.60 3.16
N ARG A 68 -4.80 -16.82 3.53
CA ARG A 68 -5.94 -16.08 2.96
C ARG A 68 -6.64 -15.28 4.04
N TRP A 69 -6.87 -14.03 3.75
CA TRP A 69 -7.55 -13.08 4.62
C TRP A 69 -8.77 -12.48 3.92
N ASP A 70 -9.70 -12.02 4.74
CA ASP A 70 -10.86 -11.26 4.32
C ASP A 70 -10.95 -9.99 5.17
N GLY A 71 -11.05 -8.84 4.51
CA GLY A 71 -11.20 -7.56 5.20
C GLY A 71 -12.50 -7.43 5.99
N ASN A 72 -13.55 -8.20 5.64
CA ASN A 72 -14.79 -8.30 6.41
C ASN A 72 -15.41 -6.93 6.79
N GLY A 73 -15.39 -5.99 5.85
CA GLY A 73 -15.92 -4.63 6.02
C GLY A 73 -14.99 -3.65 6.75
N ALA A 74 -13.83 -4.12 7.26
CA ALA A 74 -12.84 -3.25 7.87
C ALA A 74 -12.15 -2.36 6.82
N LEU A 75 -11.73 -1.17 7.25
CA LEU A 75 -10.89 -0.30 6.42
C LEU A 75 -9.60 -1.03 6.03
N GLY A 76 -9.25 -1.02 4.74
CA GLY A 76 -8.05 -1.70 4.24
C GLY A 76 -6.74 -1.33 4.95
N TYR A 77 -6.63 -0.13 5.53
CA TYR A 77 -5.51 0.24 6.41
C TYR A 77 -5.38 -0.69 7.61
N LEU A 78 -6.50 -0.99 8.28
CA LEU A 78 -6.55 -1.84 9.46
C LEU A 78 -6.40 -3.32 9.10
N VAL A 79 -6.86 -3.70 7.90
CA VAL A 79 -6.62 -5.02 7.32
C VAL A 79 -5.11 -5.25 7.13
N LEU A 80 -4.40 -4.29 6.52
CA LEU A 80 -2.97 -4.39 6.30
C LEU A 80 -2.15 -4.24 7.58
N GLU A 81 -2.60 -3.43 8.55
CA GLU A 81 -2.00 -3.37 9.90
C GLU A 81 -1.99 -4.75 10.55
N GLU A 82 -3.14 -5.44 10.54
CA GLU A 82 -3.27 -6.76 11.16
C GLU A 82 -2.43 -7.83 10.42
N ILE A 83 -2.44 -7.82 9.09
CA ILE A 83 -1.62 -8.74 8.29
C ILE A 83 -0.12 -8.53 8.55
N VAL A 84 0.34 -7.28 8.57
CA VAL A 84 1.75 -6.96 8.84
C VAL A 84 2.14 -7.37 10.26
N ARG A 85 1.28 -7.06 11.26
CA ARG A 85 1.48 -7.47 12.65
C ARG A 85 1.59 -8.99 12.78
N ALA A 86 0.62 -9.73 12.25
CA ALA A 86 0.61 -11.20 12.29
C ALA A 86 1.81 -11.82 11.55
N THR A 87 2.26 -11.20 10.45
CA THR A 87 3.45 -11.64 9.72
C THR A 87 4.73 -11.43 10.52
N LEU A 88 4.85 -10.32 11.26
CA LEU A 88 6.01 -10.06 12.12
C LEU A 88 6.01 -10.91 13.39
N GLU A 89 4.83 -11.17 13.96
CA GLU A 89 4.67 -12.03 15.15
C GLU A 89 4.95 -13.51 14.83
N ASN A 90 4.64 -13.94 13.60
CA ASN A 90 4.89 -15.30 13.11
C ASN A 90 5.48 -15.27 11.69
N PRO A 91 6.78 -14.95 11.55
CA PRO A 91 7.43 -14.86 10.25
C PRO A 91 7.46 -16.23 9.53
N PRO A 92 7.44 -16.25 8.19
CA PRO A 92 7.50 -17.49 7.44
C PRO A 92 8.88 -18.14 7.54
N THR A 93 8.96 -19.49 7.55
CA THR A 93 10.25 -20.21 7.51
C THR A 93 11.10 -19.83 6.30
N HIS A 94 10.48 -19.68 5.13
CA HIS A 94 11.14 -19.28 3.89
C HIS A 94 10.45 -18.08 3.26
N ALA A 95 9.20 -18.27 2.83
CA ALA A 95 8.36 -17.24 2.23
C ALA A 95 6.89 -17.51 2.57
N ARG A 96 6.05 -16.48 2.49
CA ARG A 96 4.59 -16.55 2.58
C ARG A 96 3.96 -15.63 1.55
N VAL A 97 2.99 -16.17 0.82
CA VAL A 97 2.05 -15.40 0.01
C VAL A 97 0.79 -15.17 0.84
N VAL A 98 0.44 -13.91 1.08
CA VAL A 98 -0.80 -13.53 1.75
C VAL A 98 -1.72 -12.91 0.71
N VAL A 99 -2.91 -13.50 0.55
CA VAL A 99 -3.94 -13.01 -0.36
C VAL A 99 -5.09 -12.47 0.48
N VAL A 100 -5.49 -11.23 0.21
CA VAL A 100 -6.60 -10.60 0.95
C VAL A 100 -7.67 -10.07 0.01
N GLN A 101 -8.91 -10.49 0.25
CA GLN A 101 -10.11 -9.94 -0.38
C GLN A 101 -10.72 -8.83 0.47
N ARG A 102 -11.49 -7.93 -0.16
CA ARG A 102 -12.19 -6.81 0.51
C ARG A 102 -11.25 -5.89 1.31
N CYS A 103 -10.12 -5.52 0.71
CA CYS A 103 -9.09 -4.67 1.28
C CYS A 103 -9.01 -3.34 0.52
N PHE A 104 -9.80 -2.36 0.95
CA PHE A 104 -9.72 -0.98 0.46
C PHE A 104 -10.22 -0.04 1.56
N PRO A 105 -9.70 1.20 1.65
CA PRO A 105 -8.47 1.73 1.04
C PRO A 105 -7.19 1.18 1.69
N SER A 106 -6.10 1.02 0.92
CA SER A 106 -4.82 0.46 1.40
C SER A 106 -3.73 1.49 1.74
N GLY A 107 -3.94 2.76 1.40
CA GLY A 107 -2.98 3.83 1.69
C GLY A 107 -1.70 3.78 0.87
N VAL A 108 -0.59 4.20 1.49
CA VAL A 108 0.77 4.12 0.95
C VAL A 108 1.31 2.70 1.17
N LEU A 109 1.46 1.91 0.11
CA LEU A 109 1.91 0.52 0.23
C LEU A 109 3.34 0.42 0.77
N GLY A 110 4.19 1.40 0.44
CA GLY A 110 5.56 1.51 0.93
C GLY A 110 5.66 1.54 2.46
N TYR A 111 4.64 1.99 3.19
CA TYR A 111 4.61 1.95 4.66
C TYR A 111 4.59 0.50 5.17
N TRP A 112 3.72 -0.34 4.60
CA TRP A 112 3.53 -1.72 5.03
C TRP A 112 4.76 -2.58 4.74
N VAL A 113 5.28 -2.53 3.51
CA VAL A 113 6.47 -3.32 3.14
C VAL A 113 7.71 -2.86 3.89
N ARG A 114 7.81 -1.57 4.25
CA ARG A 114 8.92 -1.07 5.06
C ARG A 114 8.91 -1.63 6.47
N ARG A 115 7.74 -1.70 7.12
CA ARG A 115 7.63 -2.33 8.45
C ARG A 115 8.07 -3.80 8.43
N LEU A 116 7.76 -4.51 7.36
CA LEU A 116 8.24 -5.88 7.17
C LEU A 116 9.76 -5.94 6.98
N ALA A 117 10.34 -5.02 6.20
CA ALA A 117 11.79 -4.92 6.04
C ALA A 117 12.52 -4.49 7.32
N GLU A 118 11.94 -3.60 8.13
CA GLU A 118 12.45 -3.27 9.47
C GLU A 118 12.42 -4.50 10.41
N GLY A 119 11.48 -5.43 10.19
CA GLY A 119 11.46 -6.76 10.83
C GLY A 119 12.37 -7.81 10.17
N GLY A 120 13.20 -7.43 9.20
CA GLY A 120 14.16 -8.32 8.55
C GLY A 120 13.61 -9.17 7.40
N LEU A 121 12.42 -8.86 6.89
CA LEU A 121 11.80 -9.58 5.77
C LEU A 121 11.91 -8.81 4.45
N VAL A 122 12.22 -9.51 3.36
CA VAL A 122 11.93 -9.01 2.01
C VAL A 122 10.43 -8.99 1.83
N ALA A 123 9.87 -7.91 1.31
CA ALA A 123 8.42 -7.79 1.11
C ALA A 123 8.07 -7.17 -0.24
N ALA A 124 7.02 -7.70 -0.88
CA ALA A 124 6.39 -7.11 -2.05
C ALA A 124 4.87 -7.06 -1.88
N LEU A 125 4.25 -5.91 -2.09
CA LEU A 125 2.82 -5.70 -1.89
C LEU A 125 2.22 -4.97 -3.09
N THR A 126 1.10 -5.49 -3.59
CA THR A 126 0.24 -4.81 -4.56
C THR A 126 -1.20 -4.80 -4.07
N ALA A 127 -1.97 -3.80 -4.48
CA ALA A 127 -3.38 -3.67 -4.13
C ALA A 127 -4.18 -3.05 -5.28
N THR A 128 -5.44 -3.44 -5.40
CA THR A 128 -6.39 -2.88 -6.37
C THR A 128 -7.19 -1.72 -5.76
N SER A 129 -7.79 -0.91 -6.62
CA SER A 129 -8.58 0.26 -6.23
C SER A 129 -9.64 0.57 -7.28
N PRO A 130 -10.59 1.50 -7.03
CA PRO A 130 -11.59 1.87 -8.03
C PRO A 130 -10.96 2.21 -9.37
N ARG A 131 -11.61 1.78 -10.47
CA ARG A 131 -11.10 1.98 -11.82
C ARG A 131 -10.94 3.46 -12.13
N ARG A 132 -9.74 3.85 -12.51
CA ARG A 132 -9.30 5.24 -12.71
C ARG A 132 -8.36 5.41 -13.90
N LEU A 133 -7.59 4.38 -14.25
CA LEU A 133 -6.64 4.45 -15.36
C LEU A 133 -7.25 3.93 -16.66
N PRO A 134 -7.38 4.78 -17.70
CA PRO A 134 -7.77 4.34 -19.04
C PRO A 134 -6.56 3.77 -19.80
N HIS A 135 -6.83 3.21 -20.99
CA HIS A 135 -5.79 2.90 -21.97
C HIS A 135 -5.07 4.20 -22.40
N PRO A 136 -3.76 4.17 -22.77
CA PRO A 136 -3.03 5.36 -23.23
C PRO A 136 -3.68 6.08 -24.42
N ASP A 137 -4.35 5.35 -25.30
CA ASP A 137 -5.09 5.91 -26.44
C ASP A 137 -6.48 6.48 -26.07
N GLY A 138 -6.81 6.52 -24.78
CA GLY A 138 -8.09 6.96 -24.24
C GLY A 138 -9.13 5.85 -24.08
N GLY A 139 -10.35 6.23 -23.71
CA GLY A 139 -11.46 5.31 -23.42
C GLY A 139 -11.80 5.22 -21.92
N PRO A 140 -12.69 4.29 -21.53
CA PRO A 140 -13.10 4.17 -20.13
C PRO A 140 -11.93 3.66 -19.25
N PRO A 141 -11.91 4.02 -17.95
CA PRO A 141 -10.98 3.43 -17.00
C PRO A 141 -11.12 1.91 -16.90
N LEU A 142 -9.99 1.21 -16.98
CA LEU A 142 -9.94 -0.26 -16.97
C LEU A 142 -9.40 -0.81 -15.64
N THR A 143 -8.48 -0.10 -15.00
CA THR A 143 -7.82 -0.53 -13.76
C THR A 143 -7.80 0.60 -12.74
N GLY A 144 -7.54 0.29 -11.47
CA GLY A 144 -7.08 1.30 -10.53
C GLY A 144 -5.68 1.84 -10.87
N THR A 145 -5.14 2.71 -10.03
CA THR A 145 -3.72 3.12 -10.15
C THR A 145 -2.73 2.07 -9.64
N ASN A 146 -3.26 0.98 -9.07
CA ASN A 146 -2.63 -0.28 -8.66
C ASN A 146 -1.12 -0.19 -8.42
N PRO A 147 -0.71 0.29 -7.23
CA PRO A 147 0.69 0.41 -6.91
C PRO A 147 1.37 -0.93 -6.68
N LEU A 148 2.68 -0.97 -6.93
CA LEU A 148 3.57 -2.04 -6.50
C LEU A 148 4.62 -1.45 -5.57
N ALA A 149 4.69 -1.99 -4.35
CA ALA A 149 5.71 -1.67 -3.38
C ALA A 149 6.61 -2.88 -3.12
N VAL A 150 7.91 -2.64 -3.02
CA VAL A 150 8.93 -3.64 -2.72
C VAL A 150 9.88 -3.06 -1.68
N ALA A 151 10.17 -3.82 -0.63
CA ALA A 151 11.14 -3.46 0.38
C ALA A 151 12.19 -4.56 0.56
N ILE A 152 13.46 -4.15 0.55
CA ILE A 152 14.61 -5.02 0.79
C ILE A 152 15.27 -4.58 2.10
N PRO A 153 15.33 -5.45 3.13
CA PRO A 153 16.05 -5.16 4.37
C PRO A 153 17.55 -5.09 4.11
N SER A 154 18.29 -4.46 5.01
CA SER A 154 19.74 -4.30 4.92
C SER A 154 20.39 -4.52 6.27
N SER A 155 21.56 -5.17 6.31
CA SER A 155 22.35 -5.40 7.51
C SER A 155 22.85 -4.12 8.18
N ASP A 156 22.92 -3.01 7.44
CA ASP A 156 23.25 -1.68 7.95
C ASP A 156 22.02 -0.89 8.44
N GLY A 157 20.83 -1.51 8.44
CA GLY A 157 19.57 -0.92 8.88
C GLY A 157 18.91 0.02 7.87
N ARG A 158 19.51 0.27 6.69
CA ARG A 158 19.01 1.22 5.68
C ARG A 158 18.30 0.52 4.52
N SER A 159 17.13 -0.03 4.80
CA SER A 159 16.28 -0.71 3.80
C SER A 159 16.03 0.15 2.56
N VAL A 160 15.97 -0.50 1.39
CA VAL A 160 15.50 0.15 0.15
C VAL A 160 14.01 -0.13 0.02
N VAL A 161 13.23 0.92 -0.26
CA VAL A 161 11.77 0.82 -0.42
C VAL A 161 11.33 1.51 -1.71
N ALA A 162 11.01 0.70 -2.72
CA ALA A 162 10.34 1.16 -3.93
C ALA A 162 8.83 1.11 -3.72
N ASP A 163 8.11 2.16 -4.08
CA ASP A 163 6.65 2.23 -3.97
C ASP A 163 6.10 3.14 -5.07
N VAL A 164 5.59 2.51 -6.14
CA VAL A 164 5.24 3.18 -7.40
C VAL A 164 3.80 2.85 -7.77
N SER A 165 3.02 3.90 -8.02
CA SER A 165 1.68 3.85 -8.62
C SER A 165 1.78 3.96 -10.14
N MET A 166 0.86 3.32 -10.86
CA MET A 166 0.85 3.32 -12.33
C MET A 166 0.27 4.60 -12.95
N GLY A 167 -0.35 5.47 -12.15
CA GLY A 167 -0.81 6.79 -12.60
C GLY A 167 0.28 7.86 -12.58
N ALA A 168 0.23 8.78 -13.57
CA ALA A 168 1.09 9.96 -13.66
C ALA A 168 0.84 10.95 -12.50
N VAL A 169 -0.41 11.03 -12.06
CA VAL A 169 -0.83 11.68 -10.81
C VAL A 169 -1.59 10.67 -9.95
N THR A 170 -1.86 11.04 -8.71
CA THR A 170 -2.69 10.24 -7.80
C THR A 170 -4.13 10.75 -7.77
N HIS A 171 -5.09 9.87 -7.52
CA HIS A 171 -6.46 10.32 -7.26
C HIS A 171 -6.57 11.21 -6.01
N GLY A 172 -5.62 11.10 -5.08
CA GLY A 172 -5.52 12.04 -3.95
C GLY A 172 -5.27 13.48 -4.41
N GLN A 173 -4.39 13.68 -5.40
CA GLN A 173 -4.14 15.00 -5.99
C GLN A 173 -5.37 15.52 -6.74
N VAL A 174 -6.10 14.66 -7.44
CA VAL A 174 -7.37 15.05 -8.08
C VAL A 174 -8.40 15.51 -7.05
N LEU A 175 -8.58 14.76 -5.96
CA LEU A 175 -9.50 15.16 -4.88
C LEU A 175 -9.07 16.44 -4.15
N ALA A 176 -7.76 16.70 -4.07
CA ALA A 176 -7.22 17.91 -3.47
C ALA A 176 -7.24 19.13 -4.41
N GLY A 177 -7.63 18.96 -5.68
CA GLY A 177 -7.59 20.02 -6.70
C GLY A 177 -6.18 20.37 -7.17
N GLU A 178 -5.19 19.51 -6.90
CA GLU A 178 -3.78 19.67 -7.32
C GLU A 178 -3.53 19.12 -8.74
N ALA A 179 -4.46 18.33 -9.27
CA ALA A 179 -4.45 17.79 -10.63
C ALA A 179 -5.88 17.70 -11.18
N ALA A 180 -6.03 17.82 -12.50
CA ALA A 180 -7.29 17.60 -13.19
C ALA A 180 -7.57 16.09 -13.37
N PRO A 181 -8.84 15.65 -13.43
CA PRO A 181 -9.19 14.25 -13.69
C PRO A 181 -8.55 13.67 -14.95
N GLU A 182 -8.38 14.50 -15.99
CA GLU A 182 -7.78 14.13 -17.29
C GLU A 182 -6.28 13.86 -17.20
N GLU A 183 -5.61 14.32 -16.13
CA GLU A 183 -4.19 14.04 -15.87
C GLU A 183 -3.98 12.67 -15.23
N LEU A 184 -5.04 12.00 -14.77
CA LEU A 184 -4.99 10.66 -14.19
C LEU A 184 -4.87 9.58 -15.29
N VAL A 185 -3.74 9.59 -15.98
CA VAL A 185 -3.36 8.65 -17.04
C VAL A 185 -2.17 7.79 -16.61
N PRO A 186 -1.86 6.68 -17.30
CA PRO A 186 -0.67 5.91 -17.01
C PRO A 186 0.61 6.76 -17.15
N PHE A 187 1.56 6.63 -16.21
CA PHE A 187 2.81 7.42 -16.26
C PHE A 187 3.70 7.02 -17.44
N GLY A 188 4.58 7.93 -17.87
CA GLY A 188 5.65 7.62 -18.83
C GLY A 188 5.52 8.27 -20.21
N GLY A 189 4.54 9.16 -20.42
CA GLY A 189 4.38 9.90 -21.68
C GLY A 189 4.23 8.96 -22.88
N GLU A 190 5.10 9.06 -23.88
CA GLU A 190 5.13 8.15 -25.04
C GLU A 190 5.29 6.67 -24.64
N GLN A 191 5.81 6.38 -23.44
CA GLN A 191 6.01 5.04 -22.91
C GLN A 191 4.90 4.60 -21.94
N ALA A 192 3.77 5.33 -21.88
CA ALA A 192 2.65 5.05 -20.99
C ALA A 192 2.08 3.64 -21.10
N HIS A 193 2.24 2.99 -22.27
CA HIS A 193 1.88 1.59 -22.48
C HIS A 193 2.56 0.62 -21.49
N LYS A 194 3.74 0.94 -20.96
CA LYS A 194 4.45 0.10 -19.97
C LYS A 194 3.80 0.18 -18.59
N ALA A 195 3.49 1.40 -18.13
CA ALA A 195 2.77 1.60 -16.88
C ALA A 195 1.37 1.01 -16.96
N PHE A 196 0.69 1.20 -18.08
CA PHE A 196 -0.62 0.59 -18.34
C PHE A 196 -0.57 -0.94 -18.32
N ALA A 197 0.42 -1.55 -18.99
CA ALA A 197 0.59 -3.00 -18.98
C ALA A 197 0.79 -3.55 -17.55
N LEU A 198 1.59 -2.87 -16.72
CA LEU A 198 1.72 -3.22 -15.30
C LEU A 198 0.41 -3.04 -14.53
N ALA A 199 -0.32 -1.94 -14.74
CA ALA A 199 -1.60 -1.71 -14.06
C ALA A 199 -2.61 -2.83 -14.35
N VAL A 200 -2.71 -3.27 -15.62
CA VAL A 200 -3.56 -4.39 -16.06
C VAL A 200 -3.06 -5.70 -15.46
N GLY A 201 -1.76 -5.96 -15.50
CA GLY A 201 -1.18 -7.16 -14.90
C GLY A 201 -1.49 -7.27 -13.41
N LEU A 202 -1.32 -6.19 -12.65
CA LEU A 202 -1.60 -6.15 -11.22
C LEU A 202 -3.10 -6.23 -10.91
N GLU A 203 -3.95 -5.58 -11.70
CA GLU A 203 -5.42 -5.68 -11.58
C GLU A 203 -5.86 -7.14 -11.69
N LEU A 204 -5.44 -7.82 -12.77
CA LEU A 204 -5.83 -9.19 -13.04
C LEU A 204 -5.16 -10.19 -12.09
N PHE A 205 -3.92 -9.94 -11.69
CA PHE A 205 -3.21 -10.79 -10.72
C PHE A 205 -3.91 -10.80 -9.37
N VAL A 206 -4.26 -9.62 -8.83
CA VAL A 206 -5.01 -9.51 -7.58
C VAL A 206 -6.41 -10.10 -7.76
N GLY A 207 -7.12 -9.76 -8.85
CA GLY A 207 -8.46 -10.27 -9.11
C GLY A 207 -8.53 -11.79 -9.22
N ALA A 208 -7.52 -12.41 -9.84
CA ALA A 208 -7.42 -13.87 -9.98
C ALA A 208 -7.22 -14.59 -8.64
N LEU A 209 -6.58 -13.93 -7.66
CA LEU A 209 -6.26 -14.52 -6.36
C LEU A 209 -7.26 -14.17 -5.26
N ALA A 210 -7.73 -12.93 -5.24
CA ALA A 210 -8.54 -12.31 -4.19
C ALA A 210 -10.01 -12.07 -4.59
N GLY A 211 -10.39 -12.38 -5.84
CA GLY A 211 -11.77 -12.24 -6.31
C GLY A 211 -12.11 -10.84 -6.87
N PRO A 212 -13.40 -10.56 -7.10
CA PRO A 212 -13.84 -9.39 -7.88
C PRO A 212 -13.84 -8.07 -7.10
N GLU A 213 -13.80 -8.11 -5.78
CA GLU A 213 -13.72 -6.91 -4.94
C GLU A 213 -12.26 -6.43 -4.81
N HIS A 214 -12.07 -5.18 -4.37
CA HIS A 214 -10.73 -4.65 -4.17
C HIS A 214 -9.98 -5.50 -3.12
N GLY A 215 -8.80 -5.98 -3.50
CA GLY A 215 -7.96 -6.84 -2.68
C GLY A 215 -6.50 -6.42 -2.73
N ALA A 216 -5.66 -7.18 -2.03
CA ALA A 216 -4.23 -7.03 -2.05
C ALA A 216 -3.53 -8.40 -2.03
N VAL A 217 -2.29 -8.43 -2.50
CA VAL A 217 -1.42 -9.59 -2.44
C VAL A 217 -0.06 -9.15 -1.90
N LEU A 218 0.34 -9.78 -0.80
CA LEU A 218 1.63 -9.58 -0.15
C LEU A 218 2.48 -10.85 -0.34
N VAL A 219 3.75 -10.66 -0.64
CA VAL A 219 4.78 -11.69 -0.50
C VAL A 219 5.75 -11.21 0.58
N ALA A 220 6.04 -12.05 1.56
CA ALA A 220 7.05 -11.82 2.58
C ALA A 220 8.00 -13.00 2.64
N ALA A 221 9.31 -12.77 2.73
CA ALA A 221 10.32 -13.83 2.72
C ALA A 221 11.55 -13.47 3.54
N HIS A 222 12.25 -14.47 4.08
CA HIS A 222 13.57 -14.27 4.65
C HIS A 222 14.60 -14.01 3.55
N PRO A 223 15.42 -12.95 3.66
CA PRO A 223 16.54 -12.75 2.75
C PRO A 223 17.63 -13.79 3.03
N GLU A 224 18.10 -14.46 1.97
CA GLU A 224 19.33 -15.28 2.04
C GLU A 224 20.59 -14.48 1.72
N HIS A 225 20.42 -13.27 1.18
CA HIS A 225 21.50 -12.39 0.73
C HIS A 225 21.16 -10.93 1.03
N ASP A 226 22.18 -10.11 1.27
CA ASP A 226 22.04 -8.66 1.45
C ASP A 226 22.72 -7.89 0.31
N PRO A 227 21.98 -7.49 -0.74
CA PRO A 227 22.54 -6.73 -1.85
C PRO A 227 22.63 -5.21 -1.56
N VAL A 228 22.00 -4.72 -0.48
CA VAL A 228 21.76 -3.28 -0.30
C VAL A 228 23.05 -2.48 -0.06
N PRO A 229 24.01 -2.92 0.78
CA PRO A 229 25.27 -2.21 0.97
C PRO A 229 26.06 -2.03 -0.33
N GLY A 230 26.18 -3.10 -1.13
CA GLY A 230 26.86 -3.06 -2.41
C GLY A 230 26.14 -2.16 -3.42
N PHE A 231 24.81 -2.23 -3.47
CA PHE A 231 24.02 -1.36 -4.34
C PHE A 231 24.13 0.13 -3.95
N ARG A 232 24.12 0.44 -2.64
CA ARG A 232 24.34 1.80 -2.13
C ARG A 232 25.74 2.32 -2.46
N GLN A 233 26.76 1.47 -2.41
CA GLN A 233 28.12 1.87 -2.82
C GLN A 233 28.16 2.28 -4.29
N LEU A 234 27.46 1.56 -5.18
CA LEU A 234 27.35 1.92 -6.60
C LEU A 234 26.57 3.24 -6.82
N ALA A 235 25.62 3.54 -5.95
CA ALA A 235 24.85 4.78 -6.03
C ALA A 235 25.65 6.03 -5.61
N GLU A 236 26.74 5.85 -4.86
CA GLU A 236 27.53 6.93 -4.24
C GLU A 236 26.61 7.81 -3.36
N ASP A 237 26.61 9.12 -3.58
CA ASP A 237 25.79 10.09 -2.83
C ASP A 237 24.37 10.24 -3.40
N ARG A 238 23.97 9.43 -4.39
CA ARG A 238 22.63 9.51 -4.99
C ARG A 238 21.60 8.97 -4.01
N ARG A 239 20.51 9.72 -3.85
CA ARG A 239 19.33 9.30 -3.09
C ARG A 239 18.70 8.07 -3.73
N LEU A 240 18.45 7.04 -2.92
CA LEU A 240 17.74 5.82 -3.31
C LEU A 240 16.29 5.81 -2.80
N PRO A 241 15.41 5.00 -3.42
CA PRO A 241 14.06 4.80 -2.92
C PRO A 241 14.06 4.31 -1.47
N GLY A 242 13.27 4.98 -0.62
CA GLY A 242 13.15 4.65 0.80
C GLY A 242 13.99 5.54 1.72
N ASP A 243 15.03 6.19 1.20
CA ASP A 243 15.80 7.21 1.93
C ASP A 243 14.87 8.30 2.46
N ALA A 244 15.19 8.80 3.66
CA ALA A 244 14.47 9.91 4.28
C ALA A 244 14.51 11.16 3.38
#